data_AF-A0A7S2N0Z9-F1
#
_entry.id   AF-A0A7S2N0Z9-F1
#
_cell.length_a   1.000
_cell.length_b   1.000
_cell.length_c   1.000
_cell.angle_alpha   90.00
_cell.angle_beta   90.00
_cell.angle_gamma   90.00
#
_symmetry.space_group_name_H-M   'P 1'
#
loop_
_entity.id
_entity.type
_entity.pdbx_description
1 polymer ?
#
loop_
_entity_poly.entity_id
_entity_poly.type
_entity_poly.pdbx_seq_one_letter_code
_entity_poly.pdbx_strand_id
1 'polypeptide(L)'
;CGVARSQLAPLEIAGLRRTGTWEVMLPAEASLLVHGRERPRLRALHHARRVEESLLGYDRSSWLDVPARQLRSEEARPADENGPIIVCLDTSGSMARYGGAPEMFAKALVYECL
;
A
#
# COMPACT_ATOMS: atom_id res chain seq x y z
N CYS A 1 8.51 -19.27 21.53
CA CYS A 1 7.51 -19.53 20.47
C CYS A 1 7.89 -18.66 19.27
N GLY A 2 7.67 -19.14 18.05
CA GLY A 2 7.91 -18.34 16.85
C GLY A 2 6.69 -18.39 15.95
N VAL A 3 6.66 -17.55 14.92
CA VAL A 3 5.53 -17.43 14.00
C VAL A 3 5.96 -17.82 12.59
N ALA A 4 5.05 -18.42 11.83
CA ALA A 4 5.26 -18.76 10.43
C ALA A 4 4.06 -18.32 9.60
N ARG A 5 4.31 -17.86 8.36
CA ARG A 5 3.22 -17.55 7.42
C ARG A 5 2.45 -18.82 7.08
N SER A 6 1.13 -18.72 7.03
CA SER A 6 0.27 -19.87 6.72
C SER A 6 -1.00 -19.43 6.02
N GLN A 7 -1.32 -20.04 4.89
CA GLN A 7 -2.60 -19.81 4.19
C GLN A 7 -3.82 -20.37 4.94
N LEU A 8 -3.60 -21.15 5.99
CA LEU A 8 -4.64 -21.76 6.82
C LEU A 8 -5.01 -20.90 8.03
N ALA A 9 -4.25 -19.84 8.32
CA ALA A 9 -4.57 -18.88 9.37
C ALA A 9 -5.54 -17.80 8.86
N PRO A 10 -6.30 -17.15 9.77
CA PRO A 10 -7.04 -15.94 9.45
C PRO A 10 -6.14 -14.88 8.80
N LEU A 11 -6.68 -14.23 7.78
CA LEU A 11 -5.99 -13.20 7.04
C LEU A 11 -6.06 -11.88 7.81
N GLU A 12 -4.91 -11.28 8.11
CA GLU A 12 -4.82 -10.02 8.85
C GLU A 12 -4.22 -8.93 7.96
N ILE A 13 -4.54 -7.68 8.29
CA ILE A 13 -3.94 -6.53 7.62
C ILE A 13 -2.53 -6.33 8.19
N ALA A 14 -1.53 -6.57 7.35
CA ALA A 14 -0.13 -6.51 7.74
C ALA A 14 0.46 -5.11 7.57
N GLY A 15 -0.11 -4.30 6.68
CA GLY A 15 0.46 -3.01 6.32
C GLY A 15 -0.17 -2.44 5.06
N LEU A 16 0.56 -1.53 4.42
CA LEU A 16 0.19 -0.94 3.14
C LEU A 16 1.27 -1.26 2.13
N ARG A 17 0.85 -1.55 0.89
CA ARG A 17 1.76 -1.71 -0.24
C ARG A 17 1.22 -1.01 -1.47
N ARG A 18 2.12 -0.54 -2.33
CA ARG A 18 1.73 -0.13 -3.69
C ARG A 18 1.24 -1.36 -4.46
N THR A 19 0.16 -1.20 -5.21
CA THR A 19 -0.42 -2.29 -5.99
C THR A 19 -0.03 -2.27 -7.48
N GLY A 20 -0.40 -3.35 -8.18
CA GLY A 20 -0.28 -3.53 -9.63
C GLY A 20 1.11 -3.86 -10.18
N THR A 21 1.97 -4.60 -9.48
CA THR A 21 3.27 -5.03 -10.06
C THR A 21 3.13 -5.63 -11.47
N TRP A 22 4.13 -5.42 -12.34
CA TRP A 22 4.08 -5.96 -13.72
C TRP A 22 3.90 -7.48 -13.78
N GLU A 23 4.34 -8.17 -12.72
CA GLU A 23 4.19 -9.61 -12.53
C GLU A 23 2.73 -10.08 -12.49
N VAL A 24 1.79 -9.21 -12.12
CA VAL A 24 0.35 -9.53 -12.01
C VAL A 24 -0.50 -8.89 -13.11
N MET A 25 0.11 -8.30 -14.14
CA MET A 25 -0.62 -7.68 -15.24
C MET A 25 -1.45 -8.72 -16.00
N LEU A 26 -2.73 -8.44 -16.19
CA LEU A 26 -3.64 -9.33 -16.91
C LEU A 26 -3.39 -9.27 -18.44
N PRO A 27 -3.60 -10.38 -19.17
CA PRO A 27 -3.52 -10.37 -20.64
C PRO A 27 -4.40 -9.30 -21.31
N ALA A 28 -5.56 -9.00 -20.71
CA ALA A 28 -6.45 -7.95 -21.18
C ALA A 28 -5.83 -6.54 -21.09
N GLU A 29 -5.05 -6.26 -20.04
CA GLU A 29 -4.32 -5.00 -19.89
C GLU A 29 -3.15 -4.91 -20.85
N ALA A 30 -2.42 -6.02 -21.06
CA ALA A 30 -1.34 -6.09 -22.03
C ALA A 30 -1.84 -5.82 -23.47
N SER A 31 -3.02 -6.33 -23.81
CA SER A 31 -3.67 -6.09 -25.10
C SER A 31 -3.87 -4.61 -25.41
N LEU A 32 -4.13 -3.78 -24.39
CA LEU A 32 -4.27 -2.33 -24.56
C LEU A 32 -2.96 -1.66 -24.99
N LEU A 33 -1.80 -2.16 -24.54
CA LEU A 33 -0.48 -1.66 -24.97
C LEU A 33 -0.17 -2.06 -26.42
N VAL A 34 -0.50 -3.31 -26.79
CA VAL A 34 -0.26 -3.85 -28.14
C VAL A 34 -1.06 -3.05 -29.17
N HIS A 35 -2.37 -2.97 -29.01
CA HIS A 35 -3.26 -2.22 -29.92
C HIS A 35 -3.13 -0.71 -29.73
N GLY A 36 -2.59 -0.27 -28.60
CA GLY A 36 -2.31 1.12 -28.29
C GLY A 36 -1.28 1.78 -29.21
N ARG A 37 -0.47 0.99 -29.94
CA ARG A 37 0.41 1.49 -31.00
C ARG A 37 -0.36 2.12 -32.16
N GLU A 38 -1.50 1.53 -32.51
CA GLU A 38 -2.39 2.01 -33.59
C GLU A 38 -3.47 2.95 -33.06
N ARG A 39 -3.90 2.77 -31.81
CA ARG A 39 -4.99 3.54 -31.18
C ARG A 39 -4.52 4.17 -29.87
N PRO A 40 -4.01 5.42 -29.89
CA PRO A 40 -3.41 6.07 -28.72
C PRO A 40 -4.32 6.12 -27.47
N ARG A 41 -5.65 6.18 -27.65
CA ARG A 41 -6.62 6.14 -26.55
C ARG A 41 -6.56 4.85 -25.72
N LEU A 42 -6.25 3.71 -26.35
CA LEU A 42 -6.11 2.42 -25.63
C LEU A 42 -4.84 2.40 -24.78
N ARG A 43 -3.74 2.96 -25.29
CA ARG A 43 -2.51 3.14 -24.51
C ARG A 43 -2.73 4.10 -23.33
N ALA A 44 -3.46 5.19 -23.54
CA ALA A 44 -3.84 6.11 -22.47
C ALA A 44 -4.71 5.41 -21.41
N LEU A 45 -5.66 4.57 -21.83
CA LEU A 45 -6.47 3.77 -20.91
C LEU A 45 -5.63 2.79 -20.09
N HIS A 46 -4.64 2.13 -20.71
CA HIS A 46 -3.70 1.26 -19.97
C HIS A 46 -2.97 2.05 -18.88
N HIS A 47 -2.39 3.21 -19.22
CA HIS A 47 -1.69 4.03 -18.24
C HIS A 47 -2.61 4.55 -17.13
N ALA A 48 -3.85 4.94 -17.46
CA ALA A 48 -4.83 5.39 -16.46
C ALA A 48 -5.16 4.29 -15.44
N ARG A 49 -5.49 3.08 -15.92
CA ARG A 49 -5.74 1.91 -15.06
C ARG A 49 -4.51 1.56 -14.23
N ARG A 50 -3.33 1.64 -14.83
CA ARG A 50 -2.10 1.34 -14.11
C ARG A 50 -1.78 2.36 -13.00
N VAL A 51 -2.09 3.64 -13.21
CA VAL A 51 -1.98 4.66 -12.16
C VAL A 51 -2.98 4.39 -11.04
N GLU A 52 -4.22 4.05 -11.37
CA GLU A 52 -5.25 3.67 -10.40
C GLU A 52 -4.81 2.46 -9.56
N GLU A 53 -4.26 1.44 -10.20
CA GLU A 53 -3.70 0.28 -9.51
C GLU A 53 -2.39 0.58 -8.78
N SER A 54 -1.68 1.67 -9.08
CA SER A 54 -0.46 2.02 -8.34
C SER A 54 -0.73 2.67 -6.98
N LEU A 55 -2.00 2.91 -6.66
CA LEU A 55 -2.43 3.42 -5.37
C LEU A 55 -2.04 2.47 -4.23
N LEU A 56 -2.05 2.98 -3.00
CA LEU A 56 -1.79 2.19 -1.81
C LEU A 56 -2.99 1.27 -1.54
N GLY A 57 -2.72 -0.03 -1.44
CA GLY A 57 -3.67 -1.03 -1.00
C GLY A 57 -3.25 -1.65 0.33
N TYR A 58 -4.21 -2.24 1.04
CA TYR A 58 -3.93 -3.04 2.23
C TYR A 58 -3.15 -4.30 1.85
N ASP A 59 -2.00 -4.47 2.50
CA ASP A 59 -1.28 -5.74 2.46
C ASP A 59 -1.85 -6.69 3.50
N ARG A 60 -1.94 -7.97 3.12
CA ARG A 60 -2.63 -8.98 3.92
C ARG A 60 -1.71 -10.18 4.11
N SER A 61 -1.56 -10.60 5.35
CA SER A 61 -0.74 -11.75 5.72
C SER A 61 -1.42 -12.53 6.84
N SER A 62 -1.14 -13.81 6.92
CA SER A 62 -1.72 -14.72 7.91
C SER A 62 -0.59 -15.48 8.58
N TRP A 63 -0.61 -15.50 9.91
CA TRP A 63 0.44 -16.06 10.75
C TRP A 63 -0.13 -17.13 11.68
N LEU A 64 0.64 -18.19 11.92
CA LEU A 64 0.35 -19.20 12.94
C LEU A 64 1.50 -19.27 13.95
N ASP A 65 1.15 -19.47 15.20
CA ASP A 65 2.09 -19.85 16.24
C ASP A 65 2.62 -21.26 15.97
N VAL A 66 3.94 -21.39 15.92
CA VAL A 66 4.63 -22.67 15.72
C VAL A 66 5.68 -22.89 16.81
N PRO A 67 5.92 -24.15 17.22
CA PRO A 67 7.08 -24.50 18.02
C PRO A 67 8.35 -24.11 17.24
N ALA A 68 9.08 -23.10 17.71
CA ALA A 68 10.20 -22.55 16.98
C ALA A 68 11.54 -22.83 17.67
N ARG A 69 12.52 -23.22 16.86
CA ARG A 69 13.95 -23.17 17.19
C ARG A 69 14.50 -21.88 16.60
N GLN A 70 15.39 -21.19 17.32
CA GLN A 70 15.99 -19.94 16.88
C GLN A 70 16.67 -20.12 15.51
N LEU A 71 16.10 -19.51 14.46
CA LEU A 71 16.68 -19.47 13.12
C LEU A 71 17.72 -18.34 13.06
N ARG A 72 18.69 -18.44 12.15
CA ARG A 72 19.70 -17.38 11.96
C ARG A 72 19.10 -16.08 11.38
N SER A 73 17.91 -16.15 10.80
CA SER A 73 17.16 -15.00 10.27
C SER A 73 15.87 -14.83 11.05
N GLU A 74 15.63 -13.62 11.54
CA GLU A 74 14.38 -13.23 12.18
C GLU A 74 13.47 -12.60 11.11
N GLU A 75 12.25 -13.12 10.96
CA GLU A 75 11.19 -12.44 10.21
C GLU A 75 10.23 -11.85 11.25
N ALA A 76 10.16 -10.51 11.32
CA ALA A 76 9.28 -9.81 12.25
C ALA A 76 7.86 -9.74 11.69
N ARG A 77 6.86 -10.00 12.54
CA ARG A 77 5.45 -9.73 12.20
C ARG A 77 5.31 -8.21 11.98
N PRO A 78 4.81 -7.73 10.83
CA PRO A 78 4.91 -6.31 10.48
C PRO A 78 4.04 -5.31 11.27
N ALA A 79 3.29 -5.71 12.30
CA ALA A 79 2.34 -4.80 12.94
C ALA A 79 2.09 -5.09 14.43
N ASP A 80 1.89 -4.01 15.19
CA ASP A 80 1.17 -3.98 16.48
C ASP A 80 -0.32 -4.34 16.27
N GLU A 81 -1.04 -4.68 17.35
CA GLU A 81 -2.43 -5.18 17.33
C GLU A 81 -3.44 -4.31 16.55
N ASN A 82 -3.13 -3.03 16.31
CA ASN A 82 -4.05 -2.04 15.74
C ASN A 82 -3.96 -1.87 14.21
N GLY A 83 -3.05 -2.57 13.52
CA GLY A 83 -2.90 -2.47 12.07
C GLY A 83 -2.41 -1.10 11.56
N PRO A 84 -2.29 -0.90 10.24
CA PRO A 84 -1.77 0.35 9.66
C PRO A 84 -2.80 1.49 9.70
N ILE A 85 -2.38 2.68 10.12
CA ILE A 85 -3.18 3.92 10.09
C ILE A 85 -2.89 4.69 8.80
N ILE A 86 -3.94 5.09 8.05
CA ILE A 86 -3.83 6.01 6.91
C ILE A 86 -4.25 7.41 7.37
N VAL A 87 -3.32 8.36 7.32
CA VAL A 87 -3.59 9.78 7.60
C VAL A 87 -3.65 10.55 6.30
N CYS A 88 -4.82 11.10 5.96
CA CYS A 88 -4.99 12.02 4.85
C CYS A 88 -4.83 13.46 5.35
N LEU A 89 -3.66 14.06 5.10
CA LEU A 89 -3.38 15.45 5.45
C LEU A 89 -3.68 16.36 4.26
N ASP A 90 -4.55 17.37 4.46
CA ASP A 90 -4.79 18.39 3.44
C ASP A 90 -3.54 19.27 3.25
N THR A 91 -3.15 19.48 2.01
CA THR A 91 -2.07 20.40 1.58
C THR A 91 -2.56 21.35 0.48
N SER A 92 -3.87 21.57 0.40
CA SER A 92 -4.50 22.49 -0.54
C SER A 92 -4.03 23.94 -0.34
N GLY A 93 -4.35 24.83 -1.28
CA GLY A 93 -3.92 26.23 -1.23
C GLY A 93 -4.37 27.00 0.03
N SER A 94 -5.44 26.58 0.71
CA SER A 94 -5.83 27.14 2.02
C SER A 94 -4.82 26.82 3.13
N MET A 95 -4.14 25.68 3.03
CA MET A 95 -3.15 25.23 4.01
C MET A 95 -1.85 26.04 3.94
N ALA A 96 -1.53 26.58 2.77
CA ALA A 96 -0.39 27.47 2.54
C ALA A 96 -0.64 28.95 2.91
N ARG A 97 -1.89 29.33 3.27
CA ARG A 97 -2.20 30.70 3.69
C ARG A 97 -1.47 31.05 4.99
N TYR A 98 -1.33 32.34 5.26
CA TYR A 98 -0.68 32.85 6.47
C TYR A 98 0.73 32.26 6.68
N GLY A 99 1.50 32.13 5.59
CA GLY A 99 2.85 31.57 5.65
C GLY A 99 2.92 30.07 5.95
N GLY A 100 1.83 29.32 5.74
CA GLY A 100 1.78 27.86 5.96
C GLY A 100 1.49 27.45 7.41
N ALA A 101 1.05 28.38 8.27
CA ALA A 101 0.70 28.07 9.65
C ALA A 101 -0.34 26.95 9.79
N PRO A 102 -1.44 26.89 9.00
CA PRO A 102 -2.41 25.79 9.09
C PRO A 102 -1.80 24.42 8.78
N GLU A 103 -0.94 24.34 7.76
CA GLU A 103 -0.22 23.11 7.42
C GLU A 103 0.72 22.66 8.55
N MET A 104 1.43 23.61 9.18
CA MET A 104 2.32 23.31 10.31
C MET A 104 1.55 22.72 11.51
N PHE A 105 0.42 23.33 11.89
CA PHE A 105 -0.40 22.82 12.99
C PHE A 105 -0.99 21.44 12.68
N ALA A 106 -1.49 21.25 11.47
CA ALA A 106 -2.07 19.97 11.07
C ALA A 106 -1.02 18.84 11.11
N LYS A 107 0.22 19.11 10.66
CA LYS A 107 1.34 18.14 10.81
C LYS A 107 1.67 17.87 12.27
N ALA A 108 1.75 18.91 13.10
CA ALA A 108 2.07 18.75 14.53
C ALA A 108 1.03 17.89 15.26
N LEU A 109 -0.27 18.11 14.99
CA LEU A 109 -1.35 17.31 15.55
C LEU A 109 -1.28 15.84 15.12
N VAL A 110 -0.95 15.57 13.85
CA VAL A 110 -0.72 14.20 13.39
C VAL A 110 0.45 13.56 14.14
N TYR A 111 1.54 14.29 14.37
CA TYR A 111 2.67 13.76 15.14
C TYR A 111 2.38 13.56 16.63
N GLU A 112 1.47 14.34 17.22
CA GLU A 112 1.05 14.15 18.62
C GLU A 112 0.23 12.87 18.81
N CYS A 113 -0.59 12.53 17.82
CA CYS A 113 -1.55 11.41 17.89
C CYS A 113 -0.99 10.05 17.42
N LEU A 114 0.27 10.00 17.01
CA LEU A 114 0.99 8.78 16.56
C LEU A 114 1.98 8.32 17.63
#